data_AF-A0A1Y2D340-F1
#
_entry.id   AF-A0A1Y2D340-F1
#
_cell.length_a   1.000
_cell.length_b   1.000
_cell.length_c   1.000
_cell.angle_alpha   90.00
_cell.angle_beta   90.00
_cell.angle_gamma   90.00
#
_symmetry.space_group_name_H-M   'P 1'
#
loop_
_entity.id
_entity.type
_entity.pdbx_description
1 polymer ?
#
loop_
_entity_poly.entity_id
_entity_poly.type
_entity_poly.pdbx_seq_one_letter_code
_entity_poly.pdbx_strand_id
1 'polypeptide(L)'
;MGERIVVSTIGHLWHARNSPPPAVTHHTNKPTHPTHVQSNGARKALEDLVEESRRKYAERDLQRTVIYSADQYGNWRRTRSRPIRPLSTIVLDGSTKQTVLCDALEFLKNEKWYADRGIPYRRGYMFYGYPGTGKTSFVTALAGELKLNIYVISLANKGLTDETLTELMVDTPPRCILLLEDIDAAFVSRSLTSTVSATTRPGTPAENQNSGSIVTNVTFSGLLNAIDGVAAQEGRILVMTTNHIEKLDPALIRPGRVDVKVLFDKATRAQVKDLFVQFFIKPPVPATDETIVQSSIFEDNPSALEDLAMQFSQRVPEKGVSMAAVQGHLMRYKSSPEDAVKEAEAFVQSVLGSQLPQ
;
A
#
# COMPACT_ATOMS: atom_id res chain seq x y z
N MET A 1 44.02 32.28 3.90
CA MET A 1 43.12 31.66 4.88
C MET A 1 41.96 31.06 4.12
N GLY A 2 41.95 29.75 3.89
CA GLY A 2 40.84 29.07 3.20
C GLY A 2 39.83 28.58 4.22
N GLU A 3 38.55 28.94 4.06
CA GLU A 3 37.47 28.39 4.87
C GLU A 3 37.28 26.90 4.56
N ARG A 4 37.41 26.05 5.57
CA ARG A 4 37.00 24.64 5.50
C ARG A 4 35.50 24.57 5.78
N ILE A 5 34.71 24.29 4.75
CA ILE A 5 33.30 23.91 4.93
C ILE A 5 33.26 22.38 5.06
N VAL A 6 33.00 21.90 6.27
CA VAL A 6 32.74 20.47 6.51
C VAL A 6 31.27 20.21 6.20
N VAL A 7 30.98 19.65 5.03
CA VAL A 7 29.65 19.09 4.73
C VAL A 7 29.67 17.66 5.25
N SER A 8 29.10 17.42 6.44
CA SER A 8 28.86 16.05 6.89
C SER A 8 27.65 15.51 6.12
N THR A 9 27.91 14.59 5.20
CA THR A 9 26.84 13.77 4.63
C THR A 9 26.46 12.72 5.68
N ILE A 10 25.76 13.15 6.72
CA ILE A 10 24.94 12.21 7.47
C ILE A 10 23.74 11.93 6.57
N GLY A 11 23.55 10.69 6.15
CA GLY A 11 22.31 10.25 5.50
C GLY A 11 21.06 10.41 6.38
N HIS A 12 21.21 10.99 7.58
CA HIS A 12 20.19 11.38 8.54
C HIS A 12 20.75 12.54 9.39
N LEU A 13 20.52 13.80 9.00
CA LEU A 13 20.43 15.01 9.86
C LEU A 13 21.01 16.23 9.12
N TRP A 14 20.14 17.08 8.59
CA TRP A 14 20.33 18.54 8.60
C TRP A 14 18.96 19.21 8.74
N HIS A 15 18.72 19.82 9.91
CA HIS A 15 17.53 20.58 10.25
C HIS A 15 17.72 22.06 9.93
N ALA A 16 16.75 22.65 9.23
CA ALA A 16 16.54 24.10 9.21
C ALA A 16 15.94 24.54 10.57
N ARG A 17 16.24 25.78 10.96
CA ARG A 17 16.10 26.38 12.30
C ARG A 17 14.68 26.49 12.91
N ASN A 18 13.64 25.84 12.36
CA ASN A 18 12.26 25.91 12.84
C ASN A 18 11.55 24.53 12.84
N SER A 19 12.14 23.49 13.44
CA SER A 19 11.47 22.17 13.58
C SER A 19 11.76 21.55 14.95
N PRO A 20 10.80 20.78 15.54
CA PRO A 20 10.93 20.21 16.88
C PRO A 20 12.07 19.17 16.96
N PRO A 21 12.60 18.87 18.16
CA PRO A 21 13.88 18.16 18.31
C PRO A 21 13.76 16.68 17.88
N PRO A 22 14.82 16.06 17.33
CA PRO A 22 14.79 14.65 16.95
C PRO A 22 14.97 13.75 18.18
N ALA A 23 14.20 12.67 18.21
CA ALA A 23 14.39 11.55 19.12
C ALA A 23 15.71 10.81 18.82
N VAL A 24 16.22 10.14 19.85
CA VAL A 24 17.53 9.51 20.02
C VAL A 24 17.98 8.68 18.81
N THR A 25 19.11 9.04 18.19
CA THR A 25 19.77 8.23 17.15
C THR A 25 20.67 7.17 17.79
N HIS A 26 20.40 5.88 17.56
CA HIS A 26 21.36 4.80 17.84
C HIS A 26 22.00 4.23 16.57
N HIS A 27 23.28 3.90 16.71
CA HIS A 27 24.29 3.65 15.69
C HIS A 27 23.94 2.53 14.68
N THR A 28 23.87 2.89 13.40
CA THR A 28 24.05 1.94 12.31
C THR A 28 25.55 1.63 12.18
N ASN A 29 25.94 0.36 12.35
CA ASN A 29 27.31 -0.14 12.21
C ASN A 29 27.77 -0.23 10.73
N LYS A 30 27.60 0.87 9.98
CA LYS A 30 28.21 1.04 8.65
C LYS A 30 29.48 1.87 8.81
N PRO A 31 30.61 1.49 8.19
CA PRO A 31 31.78 2.35 8.18
C PRO A 31 31.38 3.70 7.58
N THR A 32 31.50 4.76 8.36
CA THR A 32 31.28 6.12 7.88
C THR A 32 32.47 6.47 6.99
N HIS A 33 32.21 6.68 5.70
CA HIS A 33 33.19 7.24 4.78
C HIS A 33 32.91 8.75 4.68
N PRO A 34 33.56 9.59 5.51
CA PRO A 34 33.41 11.03 5.40
C PRO A 34 33.87 11.47 4.00
N THR A 35 32.95 12.06 3.24
CA THR A 35 33.26 12.60 1.92
C THR A 35 33.67 14.06 2.10
N HIS A 36 34.95 14.36 1.90
CA HIS A 36 35.46 15.73 1.99
C HIS A 36 35.48 16.37 0.61
N VAL A 37 34.74 17.47 0.44
CA VAL A 37 34.79 18.31 -0.76
C VAL A 37 35.53 19.60 -0.41
N GLN A 38 36.70 19.83 -1.02
CA GLN A 38 37.48 21.05 -0.86
C GLN A 38 37.35 21.90 -2.13
N SER A 39 37.12 23.19 -1.96
CA SER A 39 37.04 24.16 -3.06
C SER A 39 37.67 25.48 -2.63
N ASN A 40 38.48 26.08 -3.51
CA ASN A 40 39.07 27.39 -3.29
C ASN A 40 38.17 28.48 -3.89
N GLY A 41 37.36 29.15 -3.07
CA GLY A 41 36.60 30.33 -3.46
C GLY A 41 35.33 30.07 -4.29
N ALA A 42 34.94 28.81 -4.56
CA ALA A 42 33.76 28.49 -5.35
C ALA A 42 32.58 28.00 -4.49
N ARG A 43 32.18 28.81 -3.49
CA ARG A 43 31.00 28.53 -2.64
C ARG A 43 29.74 28.31 -3.49
N LYS A 44 29.52 29.17 -4.48
CA LYS A 44 28.38 29.08 -5.41
C LYS A 44 28.38 27.75 -6.17
N ALA A 45 29.54 27.28 -6.64
CA ALA A 45 29.64 25.99 -7.34
C ALA A 45 29.34 24.79 -6.43
N LEU A 46 29.65 24.88 -5.12
CA LEU A 46 29.27 23.87 -4.14
C LEU A 46 27.76 23.89 -3.85
N GLU A 47 27.17 25.07 -3.72
CA GLU A 47 25.72 25.25 -3.57
C GLU A 47 24.98 24.69 -4.80
N ASP A 48 25.45 25.01 -6.01
CA ASP A 48 24.92 24.49 -7.27
C ASP A 48 25.07 22.96 -7.37
N LEU A 49 26.21 22.40 -6.94
CA LEU A 49 26.43 20.95 -6.92
C LEU A 49 25.48 20.24 -5.96
N VAL A 50 25.25 20.81 -4.77
CA VAL A 50 24.33 20.26 -3.77
C VAL A 50 22.90 20.34 -4.28
N GLU A 51 22.50 21.47 -4.86
CA GLU A 51 21.16 21.65 -5.42
C GLU A 51 20.92 20.72 -6.62
N GLU A 52 21.91 20.57 -7.49
CA GLU A 52 21.86 19.62 -8.62
C GLU A 52 21.79 18.17 -8.14
N SER A 53 22.55 17.82 -7.10
CA SER A 53 22.49 16.48 -6.49
C SER A 53 21.12 16.22 -5.86
N ARG A 54 20.56 17.23 -5.20
CA ARG A 54 19.21 17.18 -4.61
C ARG A 54 18.15 17.04 -5.70
N ARG A 55 18.25 17.80 -6.78
CA ARG A 55 17.36 17.73 -7.94
C ARG A 55 17.41 16.34 -8.58
N LYS A 56 18.60 15.81 -8.88
CA LYS A 56 18.77 14.45 -9.42
C LYS A 56 18.25 13.36 -8.49
N TYR A 57 18.45 13.51 -7.18
CA TYR A 57 17.90 12.58 -6.19
C TYR A 57 16.37 12.64 -6.16
N ALA A 58 15.80 13.85 -6.14
CA ALA A 58 14.36 14.07 -6.19
C ALA A 58 13.75 13.53 -7.49
N GLU A 59 14.36 13.76 -8.65
CA GLU A 59 13.94 13.24 -9.96
C GLU A 59 13.91 11.71 -10.01
N ARG A 60 14.91 11.05 -9.43
CA ARG A 60 14.95 9.58 -9.35
C ARG A 60 13.82 9.02 -8.50
N ASP A 61 13.50 9.67 -7.39
CA ASP A 61 12.47 9.22 -6.46
C ASP A 61 11.05 9.70 -6.89
N LEU A 62 10.94 10.75 -7.71
CA LEU A 62 9.67 11.25 -8.27
C LEU A 62 8.96 10.23 -9.17
N GLN A 63 9.69 9.29 -9.77
CA GLN A 63 9.13 8.27 -10.67
C GLN A 63 8.81 6.94 -9.95
N ARG A 64 9.05 6.86 -8.64
CA ARG A 64 8.97 5.60 -7.91
C ARG A 64 8.29 5.77 -6.57
N THR A 65 7.38 4.86 -6.26
CA THR A 65 6.83 4.75 -4.91
C THR A 65 7.80 3.97 -4.04
N VAL A 66 8.30 4.59 -2.97
CA VAL A 66 9.14 3.92 -1.98
C VAL A 66 8.26 3.29 -0.91
N ILE A 67 8.55 2.03 -0.58
CA ILE A 67 7.82 1.26 0.41
C ILE A 67 8.76 0.96 1.57
N TYR A 68 8.30 1.33 2.76
CA TYR A 68 8.89 1.01 4.04
C TYR A 68 8.03 -0.05 4.71
N SER A 69 8.67 -1.02 5.35
CA SER A 69 7.97 -2.05 6.12
C SER A 69 8.50 -2.04 7.55
N ALA A 70 7.59 -2.19 8.50
CA ALA A 70 7.94 -2.36 9.89
C ALA A 70 8.69 -3.69 10.09
N ASP A 71 9.83 -3.63 10.79
CA ASP A 71 10.46 -4.84 11.30
C ASP A 71 9.91 -5.23 12.68
N GLN A 72 10.35 -6.38 13.20
CA GLN A 72 9.90 -6.92 14.48
C GLN A 72 10.38 -6.11 15.71
N TYR A 73 11.23 -5.11 15.51
CA TYR A 73 11.83 -4.30 16.56
C TYR A 73 11.30 -2.86 16.57
N GLY A 74 10.18 -2.59 15.88
CA GLY A 74 9.59 -1.25 15.81
C GLY A 74 10.31 -0.29 14.85
N ASN A 75 11.18 -0.78 13.94
CA ASN A 75 11.92 0.09 13.04
C ASN A 75 11.41 0.04 11.59
N TRP A 76 11.43 1.20 10.94
CA TRP A 76 11.12 1.31 9.52
C TRP A 76 12.29 0.89 8.63
N ARG A 77 12.09 -0.14 7.81
CA ARG A 77 13.06 -0.57 6.80
C ARG A 77 12.56 -0.25 5.42
N ARG A 78 13.38 0.44 4.61
CA ARG A 78 13.12 0.59 3.18
C ARG A 78 13.24 -0.79 2.52
N THR A 79 12.11 -1.37 2.13
CA THR A 79 12.09 -2.73 1.58
C THR A 79 12.11 -2.72 0.06
N ARG A 80 11.32 -1.84 -0.57
CA ARG A 80 11.12 -1.85 -2.02
C ARG A 80 11.00 -0.43 -2.55
N SER A 81 11.37 -0.28 -3.81
CA SER A 81 11.00 0.88 -4.61
C SER A 81 10.40 0.34 -5.89
N ARG A 82 9.16 0.72 -6.19
CA ARG A 82 8.42 0.27 -7.38
C ARG A 82 8.21 1.46 -8.31
N PRO A 83 8.27 1.27 -9.65
CA PRO A 83 7.75 2.28 -10.56
C PRO A 83 6.32 2.66 -10.17
N ILE A 84 5.96 3.93 -10.37
CA ILE A 84 4.58 4.37 -10.14
C ILE A 84 3.64 3.51 -10.98
N ARG A 85 2.64 2.94 -10.33
CA ARG A 85 1.57 2.21 -11.00
C ARG A 85 0.47 3.22 -11.35
N PRO A 86 0.20 3.50 -12.64
CA PRO A 86 -0.85 4.46 -12.99
C PRO A 86 -2.21 4.00 -12.47
N LEU A 87 -3.01 4.92 -11.95
CA LEU A 87 -4.34 4.61 -11.41
C LEU A 87 -5.29 4.03 -12.47
N SER A 88 -5.04 4.33 -13.74
CA SER A 88 -5.77 3.77 -14.88
C SER A 88 -5.68 2.25 -14.98
N THR A 89 -4.57 1.64 -14.53
CA THR A 89 -4.33 0.18 -14.53
C THR A 89 -5.11 -0.57 -13.45
N ILE A 90 -5.79 0.15 -12.56
CA ILE A 90 -6.66 -0.43 -11.56
C ILE A 90 -8.09 -0.33 -12.07
N VAL A 91 -8.75 -1.47 -12.22
CA VAL A 91 -10.15 -1.53 -12.60
C VAL A 91 -11.00 -1.65 -11.33
N LEU A 92 -11.81 -0.63 -11.07
CA LEU A 92 -12.76 -0.55 -9.96
C LEU A 92 -14.04 0.11 -10.48
N ASP A 93 -15.17 -0.18 -9.82
CA ASP A 93 -16.48 0.29 -10.26
C ASP A 93 -16.62 1.82 -10.20
N GLY A 94 -17.19 2.39 -11.26
CA GLY A 94 -17.70 3.75 -11.32
C GLY A 94 -16.67 4.85 -11.03
N SER A 95 -17.11 5.89 -10.33
CA SER A 95 -16.28 7.04 -9.95
C SER A 95 -15.40 6.80 -8.73
N THR A 96 -15.44 5.62 -8.11
CA THR A 96 -14.81 5.32 -6.81
C THR A 96 -13.33 5.70 -6.79
N LYS A 97 -12.57 5.37 -7.85
CA LYS A 97 -11.15 5.73 -7.99
C LYS A 97 -10.95 7.24 -7.90
N GLN A 98 -11.76 7.97 -8.66
CA GLN A 98 -11.67 9.43 -8.75
C GLN A 98 -12.11 10.08 -7.45
N THR A 99 -13.19 9.60 -6.83
CA THR A 99 -13.68 10.08 -5.53
C THR A 99 -12.61 9.94 -4.46
N VAL A 100 -11.97 8.78 -4.32
CA VAL A 100 -10.91 8.56 -3.32
C VAL A 100 -9.68 9.42 -3.63
N LEU A 101 -9.27 9.53 -4.89
CA LEU A 101 -8.13 10.37 -5.28
C LEU A 101 -8.39 11.85 -4.98
N CYS A 102 -9.55 12.37 -5.37
CA CYS A 102 -9.94 13.76 -5.13
C CYS A 102 -10.04 14.05 -3.63
N ASP A 103 -10.63 13.15 -2.85
CA ASP A 103 -10.72 13.27 -1.39
C ASP A 103 -9.32 13.32 -0.73
N ALA A 104 -8.42 12.44 -1.14
CA ALA A 104 -7.05 12.42 -0.63
C ALA A 104 -6.28 13.69 -1.01
N LEU A 105 -6.44 14.18 -2.24
CA LEU A 105 -5.84 15.42 -2.70
C LEU A 105 -6.39 16.64 -1.95
N GLU A 106 -7.70 16.67 -1.69
CA GLU A 106 -8.35 17.72 -0.93
C GLU A 106 -7.82 17.76 0.51
N PHE A 107 -7.78 16.60 1.18
CA PHE A 107 -7.19 16.47 2.51
C PHE A 107 -5.77 17.05 2.54
N LEU A 108 -4.89 16.60 1.65
CA LEU A 108 -3.47 17.03 1.61
C LEU A 108 -3.28 18.53 1.35
N LYS A 109 -4.26 19.20 0.72
CA LYS A 109 -4.21 20.64 0.43
C LYS A 109 -4.73 21.50 1.58
N ASN A 110 -5.56 20.94 2.45
CA ASN A 110 -6.37 21.69 3.40
C ASN A 110 -5.85 21.67 4.84
N GLU A 111 -4.56 21.36 5.08
CA GLU A 111 -3.95 21.36 6.43
C GLU A 111 -4.28 22.60 7.27
N LYS A 112 -4.16 23.80 6.68
CA LYS A 112 -4.50 25.06 7.37
C LYS A 112 -5.96 25.13 7.80
N TRP A 113 -6.88 24.62 6.98
CA TRP A 113 -8.31 24.64 7.28
C TRP A 113 -8.63 23.80 8.53
N TYR A 114 -7.95 22.66 8.70
CA TYR A 114 -8.04 21.82 9.90
C TYR A 114 -7.49 22.55 11.13
N ALA A 115 -6.28 23.12 11.01
CA ALA A 115 -5.63 23.87 12.08
C ALA A 115 -6.46 25.07 12.58
N ASP A 116 -6.99 25.88 11.66
CA ASP A 116 -7.81 27.06 11.96
C ASP A 116 -9.11 26.70 12.72
N ARG A 117 -9.53 25.44 12.69
CA ARG A 117 -10.74 24.92 13.35
C ARG A 117 -10.46 24.03 14.56
N GLY A 118 -9.18 23.80 14.89
CA GLY A 118 -8.78 22.88 15.96
C GLY A 118 -9.23 21.44 15.72
N ILE A 119 -9.43 21.05 14.45
CA ILE A 119 -9.79 19.68 14.08
C ILE A 119 -8.49 18.91 13.81
N PRO A 120 -8.27 17.72 14.40
CA PRO A 120 -7.07 16.93 14.14
C PRO A 120 -6.88 16.66 12.65
N TYR A 121 -5.68 16.91 12.13
CA TYR A 121 -5.37 16.79 10.70
C TYR A 121 -5.12 15.33 10.31
N ARG A 122 -6.20 14.55 10.25
CA ARG A 122 -6.18 13.11 9.96
C ARG A 122 -7.21 12.74 8.89
N ARG A 123 -6.88 11.72 8.10
CA ARG A 123 -7.80 11.12 7.13
C ARG A 123 -7.62 9.61 7.08
N GLY A 124 -8.68 8.88 7.39
CA GLY A 124 -8.69 7.42 7.43
C GLY A 124 -9.52 6.79 6.31
N TYR A 125 -8.94 5.80 5.64
CA TYR A 125 -9.60 4.99 4.62
C TYR A 125 -9.66 3.53 5.05
N MET A 126 -10.80 2.88 4.81
CA MET A 126 -10.98 1.45 5.00
C MET A 126 -11.29 0.79 3.65
N PHE A 127 -10.38 -0.06 3.18
CA PHE A 127 -10.55 -0.86 1.98
C PHE A 127 -10.88 -2.30 2.39
N TYR A 128 -12.10 -2.75 2.10
CA TYR A 128 -12.58 -4.05 2.59
C TYR A 128 -13.25 -4.85 1.49
N GLY A 129 -13.27 -6.18 1.62
CA GLY A 129 -13.92 -7.08 0.67
C GLY A 129 -13.06 -8.31 0.35
N TYR A 130 -13.41 -9.06 -0.69
CA TYR A 130 -12.82 -10.37 -0.96
C TYR A 130 -11.29 -10.32 -1.19
N PRO A 131 -10.55 -11.40 -0.90
CA PRO A 131 -9.13 -11.48 -1.25
C PRO A 131 -8.95 -11.46 -2.77
N GLY A 132 -7.83 -10.87 -3.23
CA GLY A 132 -7.51 -10.80 -4.67
C GLY A 132 -8.35 -9.81 -5.49
N THR A 133 -9.06 -8.88 -4.86
CA THR A 133 -9.85 -7.82 -5.55
C THR A 133 -9.09 -6.51 -5.75
N GLY A 134 -7.83 -6.43 -5.30
CA GLY A 134 -6.94 -5.32 -5.63
C GLY A 134 -6.77 -4.24 -4.56
N LYS A 135 -7.21 -4.47 -3.31
CA LYS A 135 -7.05 -3.52 -2.18
C LYS A 135 -5.64 -2.91 -2.07
N THR A 136 -4.61 -3.72 -1.84
CA THR A 136 -3.20 -3.28 -1.75
C THR A 136 -2.67 -2.70 -3.07
N SER A 137 -3.14 -3.24 -4.20
CA SER A 137 -2.77 -2.73 -5.52
C SER A 137 -3.27 -1.29 -5.72
N PHE A 138 -4.47 -0.98 -5.26
CA PHE A 138 -5.04 0.36 -5.31
C PHE A 138 -4.29 1.31 -4.38
N VAL A 139 -3.89 0.89 -3.18
CA VAL A 139 -3.04 1.71 -2.29
C VAL A 139 -1.74 2.09 -2.99
N THR A 140 -1.11 1.14 -3.67
CA THR A 140 0.15 1.38 -4.38
C THR A 140 -0.02 2.39 -5.53
N ALA A 141 -1.12 2.28 -6.28
CA ALA A 141 -1.43 3.21 -7.36
C ALA A 141 -1.77 4.61 -6.81
N LEU A 142 -2.59 4.69 -5.76
CA LEU A 142 -2.95 5.93 -5.08
C LEU A 142 -1.71 6.66 -4.55
N ALA A 143 -0.77 5.94 -3.92
CA ALA A 143 0.50 6.50 -3.46
C ALA A 143 1.33 7.09 -4.61
N GLY A 144 1.32 6.42 -5.76
CA GLY A 144 2.00 6.89 -6.97
C GLY A 144 1.43 8.21 -7.50
N GLU A 145 0.11 8.32 -7.62
CA GLU A 145 -0.56 9.56 -8.04
C GLU A 145 -0.35 10.72 -7.06
N LEU A 146 -0.40 10.43 -5.75
CA LEU A 146 -0.18 11.42 -4.70
C LEU A 146 1.30 11.77 -4.48
N LYS A 147 2.23 11.03 -5.12
CA LYS A 147 3.69 11.13 -4.93
C LYS A 147 4.10 10.96 -3.46
N LEU A 148 3.48 9.99 -2.78
CA LEU A 148 3.74 9.69 -1.36
C LEU A 148 4.45 8.34 -1.22
N ASN A 149 5.25 8.24 -0.17
CA ASN A 149 5.82 6.96 0.27
C ASN A 149 4.78 6.15 1.06
N ILE A 150 4.92 4.83 1.04
CA ILE A 150 4.05 3.90 1.77
C ILE A 150 4.82 3.33 2.95
N TYR A 151 4.22 3.38 4.13
CA TYR A 151 4.70 2.79 5.37
C TYR A 151 3.76 1.66 5.75
N VAL A 152 4.22 0.41 5.62
CA VAL A 152 3.37 -0.79 5.75
C VAL A 152 3.62 -1.47 7.08
N ILE A 153 2.55 -1.65 7.85
CA ILE A 153 2.51 -2.49 9.05
C ILE A 153 1.59 -3.68 8.75
N SER A 154 2.14 -4.90 8.83
CA SER A 154 1.33 -6.11 8.87
C SER A 154 1.13 -6.51 10.32
N LEU A 155 -0.12 -6.44 10.80
CA LEU A 155 -0.44 -6.77 12.19
C LEU A 155 -0.31 -8.29 12.48
N ALA A 156 -0.18 -9.10 11.44
CA ALA A 156 0.10 -10.54 11.55
C ALA A 156 1.56 -10.86 11.91
N ASN A 157 2.46 -9.86 11.97
CA ASN A 157 3.86 -10.09 12.29
C ASN A 157 4.04 -10.51 13.76
N LYS A 158 4.72 -11.65 13.99
CA LYS A 158 4.84 -12.32 15.29
C LYS A 158 5.58 -11.50 16.36
N GLY A 159 6.44 -10.57 15.96
CA GLY A 159 7.21 -9.75 16.90
C GLY A 159 6.57 -8.40 17.26
N LEU A 160 5.44 -8.05 16.63
CA LEU A 160 4.81 -6.75 16.85
C LEU A 160 3.99 -6.76 18.16
N THR A 161 4.27 -5.78 19.02
CA THR A 161 3.60 -5.51 20.31
C THR A 161 2.90 -4.14 20.27
N ASP A 162 2.14 -3.80 21.30
CA ASP A 162 1.50 -2.49 21.40
C ASP A 162 2.53 -1.35 21.51
N GLU A 163 3.63 -1.58 22.21
CA GLU A 163 4.72 -0.63 22.38
C GLU A 163 5.43 -0.38 21.04
N THR A 164 5.85 -1.44 20.36
CA THR A 164 6.53 -1.33 19.06
C THR A 164 5.60 -0.77 17.97
N LEU A 165 4.30 -1.07 18.02
CA LEU A 165 3.30 -0.41 17.16
C LEU A 165 3.22 1.08 17.45
N THR A 166 3.16 1.47 18.74
CA THR A 166 3.11 2.88 19.13
C THR A 166 4.36 3.62 18.68
N GLU A 167 5.54 3.02 18.84
CA GLU A 167 6.82 3.56 18.34
C GLU A 167 6.78 3.76 16.82
N LEU A 168 6.38 2.75 16.04
CA LEU A 168 6.25 2.87 14.58
C LEU A 168 5.28 3.99 14.18
N MET A 169 4.19 4.15 14.93
CA MET A 169 3.17 5.18 14.69
C MET A 169 3.69 6.58 15.05
N VAL A 170 4.63 6.71 15.97
CA VAL A 170 5.33 7.97 16.28
C VAL A 170 6.49 8.22 15.31
N ASP A 171 7.15 7.18 14.81
CA ASP A 171 8.30 7.35 13.90
C ASP A 171 7.90 7.48 12.43
N THR A 172 6.62 7.29 12.12
CA THR A 172 6.10 7.43 10.75
C THR A 172 6.02 8.90 10.35
N PRO A 173 6.73 9.34 9.29
CA PRO A 173 6.79 10.75 8.93
C PRO A 173 5.43 11.31 8.46
N PRO A 174 5.24 12.64 8.53
CA PRO A 174 4.10 13.29 7.90
C PRO A 174 4.19 13.19 6.37
N ARG A 175 3.08 13.48 5.68
CA ARG A 175 2.94 13.39 4.22
C ARG A 175 3.39 12.03 3.67
N CYS A 176 2.79 10.97 4.22
CA CYS A 176 2.92 9.62 3.71
C CYS A 176 1.55 8.91 3.70
N ILE A 177 1.52 7.71 3.12
CA ILE A 177 0.43 6.75 3.37
C ILE A 177 0.94 5.74 4.38
N LEU A 178 0.28 5.67 5.53
CA LEU A 178 0.43 4.59 6.50
C LEU A 178 -0.59 3.50 6.17
N LEU A 179 -0.12 2.32 5.80
CA LEU A 179 -0.93 1.17 5.43
C LEU A 179 -0.88 0.13 6.56
N LEU A 180 -2.03 -0.17 7.15
CA LEU A 180 -2.21 -1.32 8.04
C LEU A 180 -2.85 -2.46 7.23
N GLU A 181 -2.08 -3.49 6.94
CA GLU A 181 -2.55 -4.62 6.13
C GLU A 181 -3.18 -5.73 6.95
N ASP A 182 -4.26 -6.30 6.40
CA ASP A 182 -4.97 -7.49 6.89
C ASP A 182 -5.28 -7.41 8.39
N ILE A 183 -5.91 -6.29 8.78
CA ILE A 183 -6.14 -6.01 10.21
C ILE A 183 -7.01 -7.06 10.88
N ASP A 184 -7.89 -7.77 10.16
CA ASP A 184 -8.68 -8.88 10.68
C ASP A 184 -7.84 -10.12 11.07
N ALA A 185 -6.73 -10.38 10.36
CA ALA A 185 -5.90 -11.56 10.60
C ALA A 185 -5.24 -11.54 11.98
N ALA A 186 -4.87 -10.35 12.47
CA ALA A 186 -4.28 -10.18 13.79
C ALA A 186 -5.24 -10.51 14.93
N PHE A 187 -6.56 -10.47 14.70
CA PHE A 187 -7.54 -10.58 15.78
C PHE A 187 -8.34 -11.89 15.74
N VAL A 188 -8.44 -12.56 14.58
CA VAL A 188 -9.07 -13.90 14.48
C VAL A 188 -8.30 -14.95 15.28
N SER A 189 -6.96 -14.85 15.35
CA SER A 189 -6.14 -15.83 16.08
C SER A 189 -6.39 -15.84 17.60
N ARG A 190 -6.84 -14.71 18.17
CA ARG A 190 -7.18 -14.61 19.61
C ARG A 190 -8.54 -15.18 19.97
N SER A 191 -9.50 -15.13 19.04
CA SER A 191 -10.82 -15.75 19.26
C SER A 191 -10.67 -17.26 19.46
N LEU A 192 -9.77 -17.90 18.72
CA LEU A 192 -9.55 -19.34 18.77
C LEU A 192 -8.82 -19.78 20.04
N THR A 193 -7.87 -19.00 20.56
CA THR A 193 -7.20 -19.32 21.84
C THR A 193 -8.11 -19.15 23.04
N SER A 194 -8.96 -18.14 23.04
CA SER A 194 -9.90 -17.85 24.14
C SER A 194 -10.92 -18.98 24.33
N THR A 195 -11.37 -19.62 23.24
CA THR A 195 -12.31 -20.75 23.30
C THR A 195 -11.67 -22.05 23.79
N VAL A 196 -10.37 -22.27 23.55
CA VAL A 196 -9.67 -23.49 23.99
C VAL A 196 -9.35 -23.44 25.49
N SER A 197 -9.06 -22.24 26.04
CA SER A 197 -8.80 -22.07 27.47
C SER A 197 -10.06 -22.13 28.36
N ALA A 198 -11.26 -21.97 27.80
CA ALA A 198 -12.51 -22.04 28.56
C ALA A 198 -13.02 -23.48 28.78
N THR A 199 -12.50 -24.47 28.05
CA THR A 199 -12.91 -25.89 28.17
C THR A 199 -12.06 -26.72 29.13
N THR A 200 -11.01 -26.15 29.73
CA THR A 200 -10.16 -26.87 30.68
C THR A 200 -10.75 -26.77 32.09
N ARG A 201 -11.17 -27.91 32.65
CA ARG A 201 -11.69 -28.01 34.03
C ARG A 201 -10.60 -27.56 35.03
N PRO A 202 -10.96 -26.87 36.12
CA PRO A 202 -9.98 -26.47 37.13
C PRO A 202 -9.52 -27.70 37.92
N GLY A 203 -8.25 -28.11 37.76
CA GLY A 203 -7.66 -29.15 38.62
C GLY A 203 -6.58 -30.05 38.00
N THR A 204 -6.32 -30.02 36.70
CA THR A 204 -5.22 -30.80 36.11
C THR A 204 -3.96 -29.94 35.93
N PRO A 205 -2.78 -30.35 36.45
CA PRO A 205 -1.52 -29.67 36.17
C PRO A 205 -1.31 -29.64 34.66
N ALA A 206 -1.19 -28.44 34.09
CA ALA A 206 -1.00 -28.26 32.67
C ALA A 206 0.36 -28.85 32.24
N GLU A 207 0.32 -30.02 31.61
CA GLU A 207 1.44 -30.49 30.80
C GLU A 207 1.66 -29.51 29.65
N ASN A 208 2.94 -29.16 29.48
CA ASN A 208 3.46 -28.13 28.62
C ASN A 208 3.32 -28.53 27.13
N GLN A 209 2.10 -28.54 26.61
CA GLN A 209 1.86 -28.68 25.18
C GLN A 209 2.13 -27.33 24.51
N ASN A 210 3.40 -27.16 24.14
CA ASN A 210 3.92 -26.12 23.28
C ASN A 210 3.40 -26.30 21.84
N SER A 211 2.08 -26.30 21.66
CA SER A 211 1.45 -26.16 20.37
C SER A 211 1.46 -24.67 20.04
N GLY A 212 2.37 -24.28 19.14
CA GLY A 212 2.65 -22.90 18.73
C GLY A 212 1.45 -22.15 18.14
N SER A 213 0.51 -21.81 19.01
CA SER A 213 -0.62 -20.94 18.70
C SER A 213 -0.11 -19.53 18.41
N ILE A 214 -0.50 -19.02 17.26
CA ILE A 214 -0.09 -17.73 16.69
C ILE A 214 -0.76 -16.62 17.51
N VAL A 215 -0.19 -16.21 18.63
CA VAL A 215 -0.70 -15.05 19.37
C VAL A 215 0.09 -13.83 18.91
N THR A 216 -0.55 -12.96 18.13
CA THR A 216 -0.06 -11.59 17.90
C THR A 216 -0.17 -10.82 19.22
N ASN A 217 0.84 -10.02 19.56
CA ASN A 217 0.87 -9.28 20.83
C ASN A 217 0.18 -7.90 20.74
N VAL A 218 -0.23 -7.45 19.55
CA VAL A 218 -0.95 -6.17 19.36
C VAL A 218 -2.41 -6.27 19.80
N THR A 219 -2.83 -5.58 20.86
CA THR A 219 -4.21 -5.54 21.35
C THR A 219 -5.10 -4.61 20.53
N PHE A 220 -6.43 -4.83 20.57
CA PHE A 220 -7.37 -3.91 19.92
C PHE A 220 -7.29 -2.51 20.52
N SER A 221 -7.23 -2.42 21.85
CA SER A 221 -7.03 -1.17 22.57
C SER A 221 -5.70 -0.48 22.20
N GLY A 222 -4.61 -1.25 22.06
CA GLY A 222 -3.32 -0.74 21.61
C GLY A 222 -3.38 -0.13 20.22
N LEU A 223 -3.99 -0.84 19.26
CA LEU A 223 -4.21 -0.33 17.91
C LEU A 223 -5.07 0.95 17.91
N LEU A 224 -6.17 0.97 18.66
CA LEU A 224 -7.03 2.15 18.77
C LEU A 224 -6.27 3.35 19.31
N ASN A 225 -5.59 3.18 20.44
CA ASN A 225 -4.79 4.23 21.06
C ASN A 225 -3.67 4.73 20.14
N ALA A 226 -3.09 3.86 19.32
CA ALA A 226 -2.07 4.24 18.36
C ALA A 226 -2.62 5.10 17.21
N ILE A 227 -3.88 4.89 16.80
CA ILE A 227 -4.52 5.63 15.70
C ILE A 227 -5.04 7.00 16.15
N ASP A 228 -5.73 7.08 17.29
CA ASP A 228 -6.41 8.31 17.72
C ASP A 228 -6.12 8.73 19.17
N GLY A 229 -5.10 8.16 19.79
CA GLY A 229 -4.62 8.62 21.09
C GLY A 229 -4.13 10.06 21.06
N VAL A 230 -4.01 10.66 22.25
CA VAL A 230 -3.57 12.07 22.40
C VAL A 230 -2.17 12.32 21.83
N ALA A 231 -1.33 11.28 21.78
CA ALA A 231 0.02 11.33 21.19
C ALA A 231 0.06 10.92 19.71
N ALA A 232 -1.09 10.67 19.06
CA ALA A 232 -1.13 10.23 17.67
C ALA A 232 -0.69 11.36 16.74
N GLN A 233 0.26 11.05 15.85
CA GLN A 233 0.73 11.99 14.86
C GLN A 233 -0.30 12.31 13.77
N GLU A 234 -0.24 13.54 13.28
CA GLU A 234 -1.13 14.10 12.27
C GLU A 234 -0.40 14.31 10.93
N GLY A 235 -1.14 14.70 9.89
CA GLY A 235 -0.58 15.06 8.59
C GLY A 235 -0.20 13.89 7.69
N ARG A 236 -0.76 12.70 7.95
CA ARG A 236 -0.61 11.50 7.11
C ARG A 236 -1.97 10.89 6.77
N ILE A 237 -2.00 10.16 5.66
CA ILE A 237 -3.17 9.36 5.26
C ILE A 237 -3.04 7.98 5.90
N LEU A 238 -4.06 7.55 6.63
CA LEU A 238 -4.18 6.19 7.14
C LEU A 238 -5.03 5.36 6.18
N VAL A 239 -4.53 4.21 5.74
CA VAL A 239 -5.30 3.21 5.00
C VAL A 239 -5.26 1.89 5.74
N MET A 240 -6.42 1.28 5.94
CA MET A 240 -6.56 -0.05 6.51
C MET A 240 -7.15 -0.99 5.48
N THR A 241 -6.62 -2.20 5.38
CA THR A 241 -7.18 -3.26 4.53
C THR A 241 -7.70 -4.41 5.37
N THR A 242 -8.85 -4.97 4.99
CA THR A 242 -9.42 -6.15 5.63
C THR A 242 -10.19 -7.02 4.64
N ASN A 243 -10.25 -8.32 4.89
CA ASN A 243 -11.17 -9.21 4.15
C ASN A 243 -12.55 -9.32 4.81
N HIS A 244 -12.66 -8.95 6.08
CA HIS A 244 -13.81 -9.21 6.94
C HIS A 244 -14.14 -7.99 7.82
N ILE A 245 -14.77 -6.97 7.24
CA ILE A 245 -15.13 -5.74 7.97
C ILE A 245 -16.10 -6.02 9.13
N GLU A 246 -16.93 -7.06 9.01
CA GLU A 246 -17.88 -7.51 10.01
C GLU A 246 -17.22 -8.08 11.29
N LYS A 247 -15.95 -8.47 11.20
CA LYS A 247 -15.17 -8.97 12.34
C LYS A 247 -14.46 -7.85 13.12
N LEU A 248 -14.53 -6.61 12.62
CA LEU A 248 -13.88 -5.47 13.24
C LEU A 248 -14.82 -4.83 14.26
N ASP A 249 -14.25 -4.41 15.39
CA ASP A 249 -15.01 -3.71 16.42
C ASP A 249 -15.48 -2.32 15.89
N PRO A 250 -16.76 -1.96 16.09
CA PRO A 250 -17.35 -0.71 15.61
C PRO A 250 -16.57 0.55 16.02
N ALA A 251 -15.87 0.52 17.14
CA ALA A 251 -15.05 1.62 17.60
C ALA A 251 -13.93 1.93 16.60
N LEU A 252 -13.32 0.95 15.94
CA LEU A 252 -12.25 1.18 14.97
C LEU A 252 -12.77 1.91 13.72
N ILE A 253 -14.00 1.62 13.30
CA ILE A 253 -14.60 2.10 12.04
C ILE A 253 -15.42 3.38 12.19
N ARG A 254 -15.30 4.08 13.31
CA ARG A 254 -16.01 5.34 13.59
C ARG A 254 -15.38 6.52 12.83
N PRO A 255 -16.16 7.57 12.50
CA PRO A 255 -15.63 8.81 11.93
C PRO A 255 -14.50 9.40 12.78
N GLY A 256 -13.47 9.94 12.13
CA GLY A 256 -12.22 10.40 12.76
C GLY A 256 -11.12 9.33 12.88
N ARG A 257 -11.48 8.04 12.75
CA ARG A 257 -10.54 6.91 12.52
C ARG A 257 -10.67 6.38 11.09
N VAL A 258 -11.90 6.20 10.64
CA VAL A 258 -12.26 5.81 9.27
C VAL A 258 -13.31 6.78 8.75
N ASP A 259 -12.92 7.59 7.78
CA ASP A 259 -13.78 8.61 7.18
C ASP A 259 -14.39 8.11 5.86
N VAL A 260 -13.63 7.29 5.11
CA VAL A 260 -14.06 6.75 3.82
C VAL A 260 -13.96 5.22 3.83
N LYS A 261 -15.04 4.54 3.44
CA LYS A 261 -15.12 3.08 3.34
C LYS A 261 -15.33 2.69 1.88
N VAL A 262 -14.48 1.80 1.36
CA VAL A 262 -14.53 1.34 -0.04
C VAL A 262 -14.62 -0.19 -0.07
N LEU A 263 -15.69 -0.69 -0.68
CA LEU A 263 -15.89 -2.11 -0.93
C LEU A 263 -15.16 -2.55 -2.19
N PHE A 264 -14.35 -3.60 -2.07
CA PHE A 264 -13.69 -4.31 -3.16
C PHE A 264 -14.34 -5.69 -3.31
N ASP A 265 -15.43 -5.72 -4.07
CA ASP A 265 -16.24 -6.91 -4.31
C ASP A 265 -15.62 -7.82 -5.41
N LYS A 266 -16.22 -8.98 -5.63
CA LYS A 266 -15.96 -9.83 -6.80
C LYS A 266 -16.27 -9.06 -8.08
N ALA A 267 -15.62 -9.47 -9.17
CA ALA A 267 -15.61 -8.76 -10.44
C ALA A 267 -17.01 -8.64 -11.05
N THR A 268 -17.40 -7.42 -11.42
CA THR A 268 -18.58 -7.17 -12.25
C THR A 268 -18.24 -7.46 -13.72
N ARG A 269 -19.24 -7.77 -14.55
CA ARG A 269 -19.01 -7.96 -16.00
C ARG A 269 -18.39 -6.74 -16.66
N ALA A 270 -18.77 -5.54 -16.21
CA ALA A 270 -18.18 -4.28 -16.68
C ALA A 270 -16.68 -4.23 -16.36
N GLN A 271 -16.29 -4.55 -15.12
CA GLN A 271 -14.87 -4.62 -14.74
C GLN A 271 -14.10 -5.69 -15.52
N VAL A 272 -14.72 -6.85 -15.77
CA VAL A 272 -14.10 -7.93 -16.57
C VAL A 272 -13.84 -7.45 -17.99
N LYS A 273 -14.82 -6.77 -18.62
CA LYS A 273 -14.66 -6.17 -19.94
C LYS A 273 -13.53 -5.14 -19.95
N ASP A 274 -13.54 -4.22 -19.00
CA ASP A 274 -12.53 -3.15 -18.89
C ASP A 274 -11.14 -3.72 -18.70
N LEU A 275 -10.99 -4.73 -17.82
CA LEU A 275 -9.71 -5.40 -17.60
C LEU A 275 -9.22 -6.11 -18.87
N PHE A 276 -10.12 -6.78 -19.60
CA PHE A 276 -9.76 -7.45 -20.86
C PHE A 276 -9.22 -6.44 -21.88
N VAL A 277 -9.94 -5.34 -22.10
CA VAL A 277 -9.51 -4.28 -23.01
C VAL A 277 -8.16 -3.71 -22.56
N GLN A 278 -8.01 -3.35 -21.29
CA GLN A 278 -6.76 -2.81 -20.76
C GLN A 278 -5.58 -3.78 -20.85
N PHE A 279 -5.83 -5.09 -20.76
CA PHE A 279 -4.79 -6.11 -20.78
C PHE A 279 -4.21 -6.31 -22.18
N PHE A 280 -5.05 -6.21 -23.22
CA PHE A 280 -4.65 -6.44 -24.61
C PHE A 280 -4.43 -5.16 -25.43
N ILE A 281 -4.87 -4.00 -24.91
CA ILE A 281 -4.45 -2.71 -25.46
C ILE A 281 -2.95 -2.53 -25.25
N LYS A 282 -2.24 -2.20 -26.32
CA LYS A 282 -0.81 -1.87 -26.25
C LYS A 282 -0.64 -0.58 -25.42
N PRO A 283 0.28 -0.55 -24.44
CA PRO A 283 0.64 0.71 -23.82
C PRO A 283 1.20 1.65 -24.89
N PRO A 284 0.91 2.96 -24.85
CA PRO A 284 1.52 3.90 -25.76
C PRO A 284 3.04 3.81 -25.60
N VAL A 285 3.71 3.30 -26.64
CA VAL A 285 5.17 3.17 -26.65
C VAL A 285 5.74 4.58 -26.64
N PRO A 286 6.56 4.98 -25.65
CA PRO A 286 7.34 6.20 -25.76
C PRO A 286 8.24 6.07 -26.99
N ALA A 287 8.28 7.09 -27.85
CA ALA A 287 8.87 7.07 -29.19
C ALA A 287 10.42 6.89 -29.25
N THR A 288 11.05 6.16 -28.33
CA THR A 288 12.50 6.18 -28.13
C THR A 288 13.24 4.87 -28.40
N ASP A 289 12.59 3.76 -28.75
CA ASP A 289 13.31 2.54 -29.15
C ASP A 289 12.67 1.85 -30.36
N GLU A 290 13.34 1.97 -31.52
CA GLU A 290 12.91 1.45 -32.83
C GLU A 290 13.09 -0.09 -33.00
N THR A 291 13.38 -0.87 -31.96
CA THR A 291 13.94 -2.22 -32.17
C THR A 291 13.26 -3.42 -31.49
N ILE A 292 11.96 -3.38 -31.19
CA ILE A 292 11.17 -4.62 -31.03
C ILE A 292 9.82 -4.49 -31.73
N VAL A 293 9.81 -4.77 -33.03
CA VAL A 293 8.60 -5.13 -33.78
C VAL A 293 8.29 -6.59 -33.48
N GLN A 294 7.58 -6.84 -32.39
CA GLN A 294 6.75 -8.05 -32.28
C GLN A 294 5.35 -7.66 -32.72
N SER A 295 5.01 -8.08 -33.94
CA SER A 295 3.71 -7.99 -34.62
C SER A 295 2.52 -7.92 -33.65
N SER A 296 1.87 -6.76 -33.60
CA SER A 296 0.63 -6.46 -32.88
C SER A 296 -0.56 -7.07 -33.62
N ILE A 297 -1.48 -7.73 -32.91
CA ILE A 297 -2.68 -8.36 -33.51
C ILE A 297 -3.86 -7.35 -33.63
N PHE A 298 -3.88 -6.26 -32.84
CA PHE A 298 -5.08 -5.40 -32.74
C PHE A 298 -4.86 -3.88 -32.70
N GLU A 299 -3.73 -3.35 -33.18
CA GLU A 299 -3.65 -1.89 -33.45
C GLU A 299 -4.61 -1.45 -34.57
N ASP A 300 -4.98 -2.38 -35.48
CA ASP A 300 -5.76 -2.07 -36.68
C ASP A 300 -7.29 -2.21 -36.51
N ASN A 301 -7.79 -2.77 -35.40
CA ASN A 301 -9.25 -2.99 -35.22
C ASN A 301 -9.70 -2.94 -33.73
N PRO A 302 -9.89 -1.75 -33.14
CA PRO A 302 -10.35 -1.60 -31.76
C PRO A 302 -11.75 -2.19 -31.52
N SER A 303 -12.64 -2.15 -32.51
CA SER A 303 -13.96 -2.78 -32.41
C SER A 303 -13.89 -4.28 -32.19
N ALA A 304 -12.99 -4.99 -32.86
CA ALA A 304 -12.84 -6.43 -32.68
C ALA A 304 -12.40 -6.80 -31.26
N LEU A 305 -11.53 -6.00 -30.64
CA LEU A 305 -11.12 -6.21 -29.26
C LEU A 305 -12.28 -5.95 -28.28
N GLU A 306 -13.08 -4.92 -28.53
CA GLU A 306 -14.28 -4.64 -27.72
C GLU A 306 -15.32 -5.76 -27.81
N ASP A 307 -15.50 -6.35 -29.00
CA ASP A 307 -16.39 -7.50 -29.21
C ASP A 307 -15.90 -8.74 -28.46
N LEU A 308 -14.59 -9.04 -28.52
CA LEU A 308 -13.98 -10.12 -27.74
C LEU A 308 -14.11 -9.88 -26.24
N ALA A 309 -13.88 -8.65 -25.77
CA ALA A 309 -14.06 -8.27 -24.37
C ALA A 309 -15.52 -8.44 -23.93
N MET A 310 -16.48 -8.08 -24.78
CA MET A 310 -17.90 -8.28 -24.52
C MET A 310 -18.23 -9.78 -24.41
N GLN A 311 -17.78 -10.60 -25.36
CA GLN A 311 -17.97 -12.06 -25.32
C GLN A 311 -17.34 -12.69 -24.07
N PHE A 312 -16.11 -12.30 -23.72
CA PHE A 312 -15.43 -12.78 -22.51
C PHE A 312 -16.24 -12.42 -21.26
N SER A 313 -16.65 -11.15 -21.14
CA SER A 313 -17.41 -10.68 -19.99
C SER A 313 -18.75 -11.40 -19.82
N GLN A 314 -19.44 -11.78 -20.91
CA GLN A 314 -20.69 -12.52 -20.86
C GLN A 314 -20.52 -13.96 -20.34
N ARG A 315 -19.36 -14.58 -20.64
CA ARG A 315 -19.01 -15.94 -20.15
C ARG A 315 -18.60 -15.94 -18.68
N VAL A 316 -18.17 -14.80 -18.15
CA VAL A 316 -17.85 -14.64 -16.72
C VAL A 316 -19.13 -14.30 -15.93
N PRO A 317 -19.46 -15.07 -14.87
CA PRO A 317 -20.63 -14.79 -14.04
C PRO A 317 -20.45 -13.49 -13.25
N GLU A 318 -21.52 -12.69 -13.17
CA GLU A 318 -21.56 -11.45 -12.40
C GLU A 318 -21.20 -11.72 -10.94
N LYS A 319 -20.17 -11.06 -10.43
CA LYS A 319 -19.64 -11.25 -9.06
C LYS A 319 -19.30 -12.71 -8.73
N GLY A 320 -18.95 -13.54 -9.72
CA GLY A 320 -18.56 -14.93 -9.47
C GLY A 320 -17.09 -15.11 -9.11
N VAL A 321 -16.20 -14.33 -9.74
CA VAL A 321 -14.74 -14.47 -9.68
C VAL A 321 -14.07 -13.19 -9.18
N SER A 322 -12.83 -13.28 -8.68
CA SER A 322 -12.04 -12.09 -8.29
C SER A 322 -11.29 -11.49 -9.48
N MET A 323 -10.95 -10.21 -9.39
CA MET A 323 -10.15 -9.53 -10.43
C MET A 323 -8.77 -10.19 -10.63
N ALA A 324 -8.14 -10.68 -9.55
CA ALA A 324 -6.89 -11.43 -9.65
C ALA A 324 -7.04 -12.75 -10.40
N ALA A 325 -8.17 -13.46 -10.23
CA ALA A 325 -8.42 -14.70 -10.98
C ALA A 325 -8.58 -14.43 -12.48
N VAL A 326 -9.32 -13.38 -12.84
CA VAL A 326 -9.47 -12.94 -14.23
C VAL A 326 -8.12 -12.56 -14.82
N GLN A 327 -7.35 -11.71 -14.12
CA GLN A 327 -6.01 -11.33 -14.56
C GLN A 327 -5.09 -12.56 -14.73
N GLY A 328 -5.17 -13.52 -13.81
CA GLY A 328 -4.42 -14.77 -13.87
C GLY A 328 -4.75 -15.63 -15.10
N HIS A 329 -6.03 -15.65 -15.51
CA HIS A 329 -6.46 -16.29 -16.77
C HIS A 329 -5.85 -15.58 -17.97
N LEU A 330 -6.02 -14.26 -18.07
CA LEU A 330 -5.50 -13.47 -19.21
C LEU A 330 -3.97 -13.59 -19.35
N MET A 331 -3.25 -13.70 -18.24
CA MET A 331 -1.80 -13.91 -18.21
C MET A 331 -1.32 -15.21 -18.89
N ARG A 332 -2.18 -16.20 -19.08
CA ARG A 332 -1.86 -17.43 -19.84
C ARG A 332 -1.94 -17.22 -21.35
N TYR A 333 -2.63 -16.18 -21.80
CA TYR A 333 -2.95 -15.92 -23.19
C TYR A 333 -2.48 -14.52 -23.63
N LYS A 334 -1.27 -14.12 -23.20
CA LYS A 334 -0.75 -12.74 -23.35
C LYS A 334 -0.83 -12.14 -24.75
N SER A 335 -0.75 -13.00 -25.78
CA SER A 335 -0.77 -12.59 -27.18
C SER A 335 -1.97 -13.14 -27.95
N SER A 336 -2.93 -13.79 -27.28
CA SER A 336 -4.03 -14.51 -27.94
C SER A 336 -5.38 -14.24 -27.24
N PRO A 337 -5.98 -13.06 -27.42
CA PRO A 337 -7.26 -12.73 -26.79
C PRO A 337 -8.39 -13.67 -27.20
N GLU A 338 -8.37 -14.23 -28.41
CA GLU A 338 -9.36 -15.19 -28.90
C GLU A 338 -9.31 -16.50 -28.11
N ASP A 339 -8.10 -16.98 -27.78
CA ASP A 339 -7.92 -18.20 -27.00
C ASP A 339 -8.31 -17.97 -25.53
N ALA A 340 -8.05 -16.78 -25.00
CA ALA A 340 -8.55 -16.37 -23.68
C ALA A 340 -10.09 -16.44 -23.61
N VAL A 341 -10.76 -16.03 -24.70
CA VAL A 341 -12.22 -16.08 -24.83
C VAL A 341 -12.70 -17.53 -24.95
N LYS A 342 -12.10 -18.36 -25.82
CA LYS A 342 -12.44 -19.78 -26.00
C LYS A 342 -12.37 -20.56 -24.68
N GLU A 343 -11.33 -20.34 -23.89
CA GLU A 343 -11.08 -21.07 -22.64
C GLU A 343 -11.78 -20.46 -21.42
N ALA A 344 -12.64 -19.45 -21.62
CA ALA A 344 -13.31 -18.74 -20.52
C ALA A 344 -14.24 -19.63 -19.69
N GLU A 345 -14.98 -20.56 -20.32
CA GLU A 345 -15.90 -21.45 -19.62
C GLU A 345 -15.15 -22.43 -18.71
N ALA A 346 -14.08 -23.04 -19.21
CA ALA A 346 -13.21 -23.92 -18.43
C ALA A 346 -12.56 -23.18 -17.25
N PHE A 347 -12.14 -21.93 -17.47
CA PHE A 347 -11.66 -21.04 -16.41
C PHE A 347 -12.71 -20.82 -15.31
N VAL A 348 -13.93 -20.43 -15.68
CA VAL A 348 -15.00 -20.16 -14.72
C VAL A 348 -15.34 -21.42 -13.92
N GLN A 349 -15.44 -22.58 -14.58
CA GLN A 349 -15.70 -23.86 -13.91
C GLN A 349 -14.58 -24.23 -12.94
N SER A 350 -13.31 -24.00 -13.30
CA SER A 350 -12.17 -24.26 -12.41
C SER A 350 -12.19 -23.37 -11.16
N VAL A 351 -12.50 -22.08 -11.32
CA VAL A 351 -12.54 -21.12 -10.20
C VAL A 351 -13.75 -21.34 -9.30
N LEU A 352 -14.91 -21.67 -9.85
CA LEU A 352 -16.11 -21.95 -9.06
C LEU A 352 -16.06 -23.34 -8.42
N GLY A 353 -15.51 -24.34 -9.11
CA GLY A 353 -15.35 -25.70 -8.59
C GLY A 353 -14.38 -25.77 -7.42
N SER A 354 -13.37 -24.90 -7.39
CA SER A 354 -12.45 -24.75 -6.24
C SER A 354 -13.01 -23.92 -5.08
N GLN A 355 -14.17 -23.27 -5.24
CA GLN A 355 -14.85 -22.50 -4.19
C GLN A 355 -15.92 -23.30 -3.44
N LEU A 356 -16.23 -24.53 -3.87
CA LEU A 356 -17.10 -25.42 -3.12
C LEU A 356 -16.35 -25.91 -1.86
N PRO A 357 -16.93 -25.76 -0.65
CA PRO A 357 -16.29 -26.25 0.56
C PRO A 357 -16.15 -27.78 0.48
N GLN A 358 -14.94 -28.28 0.76
CA GLN A 358 -14.74 -29.66 1.23
C GLN A 358 -15.11 -29.75 2.70
#